data_AF-A0A1D7UV60-F1
#
_entry.id   AF-A0A1D7UV60-F1
#
_cell.length_a   1.000
_cell.length_b   1.000
_cell.length_c   1.000
_cell.angle_alpha   90.00
_cell.angle_beta   90.00
_cell.angle_gamma   90.00
#
_symmetry.space_group_name_H-M   'P 1'
#
loop_
_entity.id
_entity.type
_entity.pdbx_description
1 polymer ?
#
loop_
_entity_poly.entity_id
_entity_poly.type
_entity_poly.pdbx_seq_one_letter_code
_entity_poly.pdbx_strand_id
1 'polypeptide(L)'
;MNPRSEIKPKFSKNSEALSRVFAKVELYCIASGITDPIELHTKLGIFLSLLESQRTSLEKKDEASFETEAMKLFLDSGILGSQKNKSLQLPELEPSRMIPNPVDFGPLGVLAEPKEKLEPIPVILSVVFWGGVYAFLLYGLLR
;
A
#
# COMPACT_ATOMS: atom_id res chain seq x y z
N MET A 1 -14.13 6.46 41.01
CA MET A 1 -12.98 6.58 40.08
C MET A 1 -13.04 5.40 39.14
N ASN A 2 -13.23 5.64 37.84
CA ASN A 2 -13.27 4.58 36.84
C ASN A 2 -11.86 4.48 36.22
N PRO A 3 -11.10 3.40 36.41
CA PRO A 3 -9.80 3.26 35.81
C PRO A 3 -10.02 2.93 34.34
N ARG A 4 -10.10 3.97 33.50
CA ARG A 4 -9.83 3.81 32.07
C ARG A 4 -8.37 3.41 31.97
N SER A 5 -8.11 2.11 32.01
CA SER A 5 -6.82 1.55 31.66
C SER A 5 -6.49 2.09 30.27
N GLU A 6 -5.46 2.93 30.21
CA GLU A 6 -4.86 3.32 28.95
C GLU A 6 -4.47 2.02 28.25
N ILE A 7 -5.26 1.63 27.24
CA ILE A 7 -4.95 0.49 26.39
C ILE A 7 -3.70 0.91 25.64
N LYS A 8 -2.53 0.56 26.18
CA LYS A 8 -1.26 0.80 25.51
C LYS A 8 -1.36 0.16 24.12
N PRO A 9 -1.16 0.91 23.03
CA PRO A 9 -1.28 0.36 21.71
C PRO A 9 -0.31 -0.82 21.58
N LYS A 10 -0.84 -1.99 21.22
CA LYS A 10 -0.16 -3.29 21.27
C LYS A 10 1.11 -3.36 20.39
N PHE A 11 1.36 -2.35 19.55
CA PHE A 11 2.54 -2.17 18.69
C PHE A 11 3.03 -0.71 18.69
N SER A 12 3.17 -0.07 19.85
CA SER A 12 3.50 1.36 19.94
C SER A 12 4.79 1.79 19.22
N LYS A 13 5.76 0.89 19.06
CA LYS A 13 7.01 1.17 18.34
C LYS A 13 6.89 1.09 16.82
N ASN A 14 6.03 0.21 16.31
CA ASN A 14 5.89 -0.09 14.88
C ASN A 14 4.48 0.23 14.38
N SER A 15 3.82 1.23 14.96
CA SER A 15 2.42 1.57 14.67
C SER A 15 2.22 2.00 13.21
N GLU A 16 3.17 2.76 12.68
CA GLU A 16 3.16 3.22 11.28
C GLU A 16 3.41 2.07 10.30
N ALA A 17 4.37 1.18 10.61
CA ALA A 17 4.59 -0.01 9.81
C ALA A 17 3.36 -0.94 9.80
N LEU A 18 2.69 -1.06 10.95
CA LEU A 18 1.49 -1.88 11.08
C LEU A 18 0.33 -1.30 10.25
N SER A 19 0.13 0.02 10.25
CA SER A 19 -0.92 0.64 9.42
C SER A 19 -0.64 0.46 7.92
N ARG A 20 0.62 0.60 7.50
CA ARG A 20 1.03 0.34 6.10
C ARG A 20 0.81 -1.12 5.70
N VAL A 21 1.20 -2.07 6.55
CA VAL A 21 0.97 -3.50 6.29
C VAL A 21 -0.51 -3.80 6.24
N PHE A 22 -1.30 -3.25 7.15
CA PHE A 22 -2.74 -3.44 7.17
C PHE A 22 -3.40 -2.97 5.87
N ALA A 23 -3.06 -1.76 5.40
CA ALA A 23 -3.53 -1.25 4.12
C ALA A 23 -3.10 -2.14 2.94
N LYS A 24 -1.86 -2.64 2.94
CA LYS A 24 -1.38 -3.58 1.91
C LYS A 24 -2.16 -4.89 1.93
N VAL A 25 -2.44 -5.44 3.11
CA VAL A 25 -3.21 -6.69 3.27
C VAL A 25 -4.65 -6.50 2.84
N GLU A 26 -5.28 -5.37 3.20
CA GLU A 26 -6.62 -5.00 2.76
C GLU A 26 -6.71 -4.94 1.23
N LEU A 27 -5.78 -4.22 0.59
CA LEU A 27 -5.69 -4.16 -0.86
C LEU A 27 -5.49 -5.54 -1.50
N TYR A 28 -4.68 -6.41 -0.88
CA TYR A 28 -4.46 -7.76 -1.36
C TYR A 28 -5.74 -8.61 -1.29
N CYS A 29 -6.51 -8.50 -0.20
CA CYS A 29 -7.80 -9.17 -0.06
C CYS A 29 -8.80 -8.71 -1.12
N ILE A 30 -8.89 -7.40 -1.36
CA ILE A 30 -9.74 -6.82 -2.41
C ILE A 30 -9.31 -7.31 -3.80
N ALA A 31 -8.00 -7.26 -4.10
CA ALA A 31 -7.44 -7.74 -5.36
C ALA A 31 -7.64 -9.25 -5.57
N SER A 32 -7.75 -10.02 -4.49
CA SER A 32 -8.03 -11.45 -4.52
C SER A 32 -9.53 -11.78 -4.71
N GLY A 33 -10.40 -10.77 -4.82
CA GLY A 33 -11.83 -10.94 -5.09
C GLY A 33 -12.73 -10.96 -3.85
N ILE A 34 -12.21 -10.63 -2.67
CA ILE A 34 -13.05 -10.47 -1.46
C ILE A 34 -13.73 -9.10 -1.54
N THR A 35 -15.00 -9.10 -1.95
CA THR A 35 -15.81 -7.87 -2.09
C THR A 35 -16.77 -7.66 -0.91
N ASP A 36 -17.07 -8.70 -0.12
CA ASP A 36 -17.94 -8.59 1.05
C ASP A 36 -17.19 -7.89 2.21
N PRO A 37 -17.70 -6.75 2.71
CA PRO A 37 -17.06 -6.04 3.82
C PRO A 37 -17.00 -6.88 5.11
N ILE A 38 -17.99 -7.75 5.36
CA ILE A 38 -18.00 -8.59 6.55
C ILE A 38 -16.88 -9.62 6.45
N GLU A 39 -16.77 -10.30 5.31
CA GLU A 39 -15.71 -11.26 5.07
C GLU A 39 -14.33 -10.58 5.17
N LEU A 40 -14.15 -9.43 4.53
CA LEU A 40 -12.90 -8.65 4.60
C LEU A 40 -12.49 -8.37 6.06
N HIS A 41 -13.41 -7.86 6.88
CA HIS A 41 -13.14 -7.60 8.29
C HIS A 41 -12.80 -8.87 9.08
N THR A 42 -13.45 -10.00 8.80
CA THR A 42 -13.10 -11.27 9.46
C THR A 42 -11.69 -11.73 9.11
N LYS A 43 -11.29 -11.62 7.83
CA LYS A 43 -9.94 -11.98 7.36
C LYS A 43 -8.86 -11.07 7.96
N LEU A 44 -9.12 -9.77 8.03
CA LEU A 44 -8.23 -8.80 8.68
C LEU A 44 -8.13 -9.04 10.20
N GLY A 45 -9.23 -9.44 10.85
CA GLY A 45 -9.22 -9.82 12.26
C GLY A 45 -8.38 -11.07 12.54
N ILE A 46 -8.44 -12.06 11.64
CA ILE A 46 -7.59 -13.26 11.71
C ILE A 46 -6.11 -12.89 11.50
N PHE A 47 -5.82 -11.99 10.56
CA PHE A 47 -4.46 -11.50 10.35
C PHE A 47 -3.90 -10.81 11.62
N LEU A 48 -4.69 -9.96 12.26
CA LEU A 48 -4.29 -9.28 13.50
C LEU A 48 -4.02 -10.27 14.64
N SER A 49 -4.85 -11.30 14.80
CA SER A 49 -4.64 -12.30 15.86
C SER A 49 -3.36 -13.13 15.62
N LEU A 50 -3.04 -13.44 14.36
CA LEU A 50 -1.78 -14.09 14.00
C LEU A 50 -0.57 -13.20 14.30
N LEU A 51 -0.67 -11.91 14.00
CA LEU A 51 0.38 -10.94 14.29
C LEU A 51 0.59 -10.77 15.81
N GLU A 52 -0.49 -10.79 16.58
CA GLU A 52 -0.42 -10.82 18.05
C GLU A 52 0.25 -12.11 18.57
N SER A 53 -0.02 -13.27 17.95
CA SER A 53 0.62 -14.54 18.35
C SER A 53 2.14 -14.56 18.13
N GLN A 54 2.65 -13.80 17.15
CA GLN A 54 4.08 -13.69 16.83
C GLN A 54 4.74 -12.41 17.32
N ARG A 55 4.06 -11.66 18.20
CA ARG A 55 4.46 -10.35 18.69
C ARG A 55 5.89 -10.28 19.21
N THR A 56 6.33 -11.28 19.98
CA THR A 56 7.67 -11.32 20.59
C THR A 56 8.80 -11.44 19.57
N SER A 57 8.53 -12.02 18.40
CA SER A 57 9.47 -12.14 17.28
C SER A 57 9.55 -10.84 16.47
N LEU A 58 8.39 -10.19 16.26
CA LEU A 58 8.28 -8.98 15.45
C LEU A 58 8.68 -7.68 16.16
N GLU A 59 8.51 -7.56 17.48
CA GLU A 59 8.84 -6.32 18.23
C GLU A 59 10.34 -5.99 18.28
N LYS A 60 11.22 -6.96 18.00
CA LYS A 60 12.68 -6.78 18.03
C LYS A 60 13.27 -6.35 16.68
N LYS A 61 12.43 -6.19 15.66
CA LYS A 61 12.84 -5.97 14.27
C LYS A 61 12.68 -4.52 13.84
N ASP A 62 13.58 -4.09 12.97
CA ASP A 62 13.53 -2.78 12.32
C ASP A 62 12.26 -2.66 11.45
N GLU A 63 11.80 -1.45 11.22
CA GLU A 63 10.54 -1.13 10.53
C GLU A 63 10.38 -1.85 9.17
N ALA A 64 11.41 -1.80 8.31
CA ALA A 64 11.39 -2.46 7.01
C ALA A 64 11.33 -4.00 7.13
N SER A 65 12.04 -4.56 8.11
CA SER A 65 12.02 -6.00 8.34
C SER A 65 10.71 -6.48 8.97
N PHE A 66 10.07 -5.64 9.79
CA PHE A 66 8.73 -5.88 10.33
C PHE A 66 7.69 -5.97 9.21
N GLU A 67 7.70 -5.03 8.26
CA GLU A 67 6.74 -5.06 7.13
C GLU A 67 6.88 -6.36 6.31
N THR A 68 8.12 -6.73 5.99
CA THR A 68 8.38 -7.93 5.17
C THR A 68 7.96 -9.22 5.88
N GLU A 69 8.22 -9.34 7.18
CA GLU A 69 7.84 -10.52 7.95
C GLU A 69 6.33 -10.59 8.17
N ALA A 70 5.68 -9.47 8.49
CA ALA A 70 4.23 -9.43 8.64
C ALA A 70 3.51 -9.81 7.33
N MET A 71 4.00 -9.34 6.19
CA MET A 71 3.47 -9.73 4.88
C MET A 71 3.74 -11.21 4.57
N LYS A 72 4.93 -11.72 4.91
CA LYS A 72 5.24 -13.14 4.78
C LYS A 72 4.28 -14.00 5.60
N LEU A 73 4.01 -13.61 6.85
CA LEU A 73 3.04 -14.28 7.71
C LEU A 73 1.64 -14.27 7.10
N PHE A 74 1.20 -13.15 6.54
CA PHE A 74 -0.06 -13.08 5.83
C PHE A 74 -0.13 -14.08 4.67
N LEU A 75 0.89 -14.12 3.80
CA LEU A 75 0.93 -15.04 2.65
C LEU A 75 1.02 -16.52 3.07
N ASP A 76 1.78 -16.83 4.12
CA ASP A 76 1.94 -18.20 4.61
C ASP A 76 0.70 -18.71 5.38
N SER A 77 -0.06 -17.81 6.00
CA SER A 77 -1.23 -18.15 6.82
C SER A 77 -2.40 -18.75 6.05
N GLY A 78 -2.45 -18.60 4.72
CA GLY A 78 -3.55 -19.10 3.90
C GLY A 78 -4.89 -18.44 4.19
N ILE A 79 -4.92 -17.25 4.82
CA ILE A 79 -6.14 -16.48 5.13
C ILE A 79 -7.05 -16.32 3.91
N LEU A 80 -6.45 -16.12 2.74
CA LEU A 80 -7.15 -15.95 1.47
C LEU A 80 -7.82 -17.23 0.96
N GLY A 81 -7.73 -18.36 1.67
CA GLY A 81 -8.32 -19.61 1.23
C GLY A 81 -7.74 -20.12 -0.08
N SER A 82 -6.58 -19.58 -0.51
CA SER A 82 -5.78 -20.20 -1.55
C SER A 82 -5.37 -21.56 -1.00
N GLN A 83 -6.12 -22.60 -1.38
CA GLN A 83 -5.59 -23.93 -1.38
C GLN A 83 -4.25 -23.81 -2.09
N LYS A 84 -3.16 -23.86 -1.31
CA LYS A 84 -1.85 -24.24 -1.85
C LYS A 84 -2.12 -25.58 -2.50
N ASN A 85 -2.47 -25.58 -3.78
CA ASN A 85 -2.61 -26.78 -4.58
C ASN A 85 -1.26 -27.45 -4.45
N LYS A 86 -1.18 -28.44 -3.57
CA LYS A 86 0.02 -29.20 -3.23
C LYS A 86 0.47 -30.09 -4.39
N SER A 87 -0.09 -29.86 -5.58
CA SER A 87 0.06 -30.60 -6.81
C SER A 87 -0.16 -29.71 -8.05
N LEU A 88 0.15 -28.41 -8.01
CA LEU A 88 0.50 -27.72 -9.25
C LEU A 88 1.93 -28.14 -9.59
N GLN A 89 2.06 -29.33 -10.18
CA GLN A 89 3.11 -29.56 -11.15
C GLN A 89 2.96 -28.43 -12.16
N LEU A 90 3.78 -27.40 -12.04
CA LEU A 90 3.96 -26.45 -13.12
C LEU A 90 4.24 -27.30 -14.36
N PRO A 91 3.49 -27.15 -15.47
CA PRO A 91 3.95 -27.75 -16.71
C PRO A 91 5.38 -27.25 -16.93
N GLU A 92 6.29 -28.15 -17.26
CA GLU A 92 7.67 -27.80 -17.62
C GLU A 92 7.61 -26.82 -18.78
N LEU A 93 7.59 -25.52 -18.46
CA LEU A 93 7.76 -24.46 -19.45
C LEU A 93 9.23 -24.53 -19.83
N GLU A 94 9.53 -25.27 -20.89
CA GLU A 94 10.79 -25.15 -21.61
C GLU A 94 11.06 -23.66 -21.85
N PRO A 95 12.21 -23.12 -21.43
CA PRO A 95 12.58 -21.74 -21.69
C PRO A 95 13.08 -21.63 -23.13
N SER A 96 12.19 -21.86 -24.11
CA SER A 96 12.50 -21.60 -25.50
C SER A 96 11.50 -20.60 -26.08
N ARG A 97 12.04 -19.41 -26.41
CA ARG A 97 11.40 -18.31 -27.15
C ARG A 97 10.25 -17.55 -26.46
N MET A 98 10.61 -16.74 -25.48
CA MET A 98 9.92 -15.45 -25.26
C MET A 98 10.90 -14.30 -25.48
N ILE A 99 11.41 -14.18 -26.71
CA ILE A 99 11.78 -12.87 -27.24
C ILE A 99 10.52 -12.44 -28.00
N PRO A 100 9.70 -11.52 -27.46
CA PRO A 100 8.60 -10.99 -28.25
C PRO A 100 9.22 -10.35 -29.49
N ASN A 101 8.71 -10.74 -30.66
CA ASN A 101 9.01 -10.07 -31.92
C ASN A 101 8.82 -8.55 -31.67
N PRO A 102 9.76 -7.66 -32.03
CA PRO A 102 9.54 -6.23 -31.85
C PRO A 102 8.25 -5.87 -32.57
N VAL A 103 7.22 -5.56 -31.79
CA VAL A 103 5.94 -5.10 -32.31
C VAL A 103 6.24 -3.71 -32.86
N ASP A 104 6.15 -3.55 -34.19
CA ASP A 104 6.17 -2.24 -34.81
C ASP A 104 5.01 -1.43 -34.20
N PHE A 105 5.35 -0.53 -33.28
CA PHE A 105 4.44 0.45 -32.70
C PHE A 105 4.05 1.47 -33.79
N GLY A 106 3.34 1.04 -34.82
CA GLY A 106 2.48 1.94 -35.59
C GLY A 106 1.46 2.60 -34.65
N PRO A 107 0.76 3.64 -35.10
CA PRO A 107 0.75 5.04 -34.62
C PRO A 107 0.39 5.29 -33.13
N LEU A 108 0.65 4.34 -32.23
CA LEU A 108 0.47 4.44 -30.78
C LEU A 108 1.53 5.35 -30.15
N GLY A 109 2.65 5.61 -30.83
CA GLY A 109 3.61 6.65 -30.45
C GLY A 109 3.03 8.08 -30.46
N VAL A 110 1.94 8.32 -31.21
CA VAL A 110 1.27 9.63 -31.30
C VAL A 110 0.33 9.88 -30.12
N LEU A 111 -0.01 8.84 -29.34
CA LEU A 111 -0.81 8.97 -28.11
C LEU A 111 0.04 9.13 -26.84
N ALA A 112 1.36 8.90 -26.94
CA ALA A 112 2.31 9.17 -25.87
C ALA A 112 2.82 10.63 -25.90
N GLU A 113 2.48 11.41 -26.93
CA GLU A 113 2.70 12.86 -26.92
C GLU A 113 1.68 13.52 -25.98
N PRO A 114 2.13 14.33 -25.00
CA PRO A 114 1.21 15.03 -24.12
C PRO A 114 0.48 16.10 -24.94
N LYS A 115 -0.78 15.84 -25.28
CA LYS A 115 -1.66 16.81 -25.98
C LYS A 115 -2.11 17.98 -25.10
N GLU A 116 -1.79 17.96 -23.81
CA GLU A 116 -2.13 19.07 -22.91
C GLU A 116 -1.04 20.13 -22.97
N LYS A 117 -1.22 21.08 -23.89
CA LYS A 117 -0.62 22.41 -23.76
C LYS A 117 -1.23 23.04 -22.51
N LEU A 118 -0.58 22.84 -21.36
CA LEU A 118 -0.86 23.59 -20.14
C LEU A 118 -0.83 25.07 -20.51
N GLU A 119 -2.00 25.70 -20.55
CA GLU A 119 -2.09 27.13 -20.81
C GLU A 119 -1.30 27.85 -19.70
N PRO A 120 -0.54 28.91 -20.01
CA PRO A 120 0.29 29.60 -19.01
C PRO A 120 -0.55 30.33 -17.94
N ILE A 121 -1.85 30.53 -18.22
CA ILE A 121 -2.78 31.29 -17.40
C ILE A 121 -2.97 30.69 -15.99
N PRO A 122 -3.28 29.39 -15.81
CA PRO A 122 -3.40 28.76 -14.49
C PRO A 122 -2.10 28.81 -13.68
N VAL A 123 -0.94 28.74 -14.33
CA VAL A 123 0.37 28.81 -13.65
C VAL A 123 0.63 30.22 -13.13
N ILE A 124 0.32 31.25 -13.93
CA ILE A 124 0.51 32.64 -13.51
C ILE A 124 -0.44 32.99 -12.35
N LEU A 125 -1.70 32.55 -12.41
CA LEU A 125 -2.67 32.77 -11.35
C LEU A 125 -2.26 32.11 -10.03
N SER A 126 -1.71 30.89 -10.07
CA SER A 126 -1.27 30.20 -8.87
C SER A 126 -0.08 30.91 -8.21
N VAL A 127 0.89 31.39 -9.00
CA VAL A 127 2.05 32.14 -8.49
C VAL A 127 1.63 33.46 -7.84
N VAL A 128 0.71 34.21 -8.46
CA VAL A 128 0.20 35.47 -7.89
C VAL A 128 -0.59 35.23 -6.60
N PHE A 129 -1.44 34.19 -6.58
CA PHE A 129 -2.22 33.84 -5.39
C PHE A 129 -1.32 33.49 -4.21
N TRP A 130 -0.36 32.58 -4.40
CA TRP A 130 0.57 32.20 -3.33
C TRP A 130 1.49 33.36 -2.93
N GLY A 131 1.97 34.15 -3.88
CA GLY A 131 2.76 35.36 -3.59
C GLY A 131 2.02 36.36 -2.70
N GLY A 132 0.73 36.59 -2.97
CA GLY A 132 -0.12 37.45 -2.13
C GLY A 132 -0.36 36.88 -0.74
N VAL A 133 -0.62 35.56 -0.62
CA VAL A 133 -0.79 34.87 0.67
C VAL A 133 0.48 34.98 1.52
N TYR A 134 1.66 34.74 0.92
CA TYR A 134 2.93 34.86 1.64
C TYR A 134 3.25 36.29 2.02
N ALA A 135 2.99 37.27 1.15
CA ALA A 135 3.19 38.69 1.49
C ALA A 135 2.25 39.13 2.62
N PHE A 136 0.99 38.70 2.60
CA PHE A 136 0.03 38.97 3.66
C PHE A 136 0.42 38.31 4.98
N LEU A 137 0.82 37.04 4.95
CA LEU A 137 1.35 36.34 6.12
C LEU A 137 2.58 37.05 6.68
N LEU A 138 3.52 37.45 5.83
CA LEU A 138 4.74 38.13 6.24
C LEU A 138 4.43 39.50 6.86
N TYR A 139 3.52 40.28 6.26
CA TYR A 139 3.10 41.57 6.80
C TYR A 139 2.30 41.43 8.11
N GLY A 140 1.44 40.40 8.21
CA GLY A 140 0.70 40.07 9.43
C GLY A 140 1.59 39.58 10.58
N LEU A 141 2.79 39.06 10.27
CA LEU A 141 3.76 38.61 11.26
C LEU A 141 4.74 39.71 11.69
N LEU A 142 4.86 40.79 10.91
CA LEU A 142 5.72 41.95 11.17
C LEU A 142 5.02 43.06 11.99
N ARG A 143 3.73 42.91 12.28
CA ARG A 143 2.92 43.80 13.12
C ARG A 143 2.59 43.13 14.45
#